data_AF-A0A0S2S058-F1
#
_entry.id   AF-A0A0S2S058-F1
#
_cell.length_a   1.000
_cell.length_b   1.000
_cell.length_c   1.000
_cell.angle_alpha   90.00
_cell.angle_beta   90.00
_cell.angle_gamma   90.00
#
_symmetry.space_group_name_H-M   'P 1'
#
loop_
_entity.id
_entity.type
_entity.pdbx_description
1 polymer ?
#
loop_
_entity_poly.entity_id
_entity_poly.type
_entity_poly.pdbx_seq_one_letter_code
_entity_poly.pdbx_strand_id
1 'polypeptide(L)'
;MNYLAESVIVNSPILFTQYVSWLRKLLEGFDITQEDLTINFRLIQETLVEHFRHPDKTMVLQHLDLGIQETGKKEEYASFITNDNPLAADVVAISATMTYHVHLVKELIAFIRQNAATCHVRILVGGLPFNLDPRLWQEIGADGCAPDAEEALEVAEHLLSSRV
;
A
#
# COMPACT_ATOMS: atom_id res chain seq x y z
N MET A 1 8.01 -12.34 -5.70
CA MET A 1 7.38 -12.98 -4.52
C MET A 1 8.45 -13.70 -3.70
N ASN A 2 9.39 -12.98 -3.06
CA ASN A 2 10.39 -13.58 -2.15
C ASN A 2 10.76 -12.67 -0.95
N TYR A 3 10.11 -11.51 -0.78
CA TYR A 3 10.52 -10.51 0.21
C TYR A 3 10.53 -11.01 1.67
N LEU A 4 9.65 -11.95 2.02
CA LEU A 4 9.63 -12.53 3.38
C LEU A 4 10.81 -13.49 3.60
N ALA A 5 11.08 -14.37 2.62
CA ALA A 5 12.22 -15.28 2.71
C ALA A 5 13.56 -14.53 2.61
N GLU A 6 13.63 -13.52 1.73
CA GLU A 6 14.82 -12.67 1.57
C GLU A 6 15.10 -11.80 2.80
N SER A 7 14.08 -11.25 3.48
CA SER A 7 14.32 -10.48 4.71
C SER A 7 14.91 -11.32 5.84
N VAL A 8 14.47 -12.58 5.95
CA VAL A 8 15.02 -13.59 6.86
C VAL A 8 16.44 -13.95 6.44
N ILE A 9 16.69 -14.23 5.15
CA ILE A 9 18.03 -14.57 4.62
C ILE A 9 19.03 -13.41 4.79
N VAL A 10 18.59 -12.17 4.63
CA VAL A 10 19.42 -10.95 4.76
C VAL A 10 19.56 -10.52 6.24
N ASN A 11 18.94 -11.25 7.18
CA ASN A 11 18.92 -10.94 8.62
C ASN A 11 18.53 -9.48 8.88
N SER A 12 17.47 -9.03 8.22
CA SER A 12 16.92 -7.68 8.36
C SER A 12 15.58 -7.71 9.10
N PRO A 13 15.60 -7.60 10.44
CA PRO A 13 14.41 -7.46 11.28
C PRO A 13 13.39 -6.45 10.76
N ILE A 14 13.87 -5.31 10.24
CA ILE A 14 13.03 -4.20 9.78
C ILE A 14 12.22 -4.59 8.54
N LEU A 15 12.84 -5.27 7.57
CA LEU A 15 12.12 -5.68 6.35
C LEU A 15 11.05 -6.71 6.66
N PHE A 16 11.32 -7.59 7.63
CA PHE A 16 10.35 -8.58 8.08
C PHE A 16 9.15 -7.91 8.77
N THR A 17 9.39 -6.99 9.72
CA THR A 17 8.30 -6.32 10.44
C THR A 17 7.46 -5.41 9.53
N GLN A 18 8.10 -4.74 8.56
CA GLN A 18 7.39 -3.98 7.52
C GLN A 18 6.50 -4.88 6.64
N TYR A 19 7.00 -6.05 6.27
CA TYR A 19 6.19 -7.02 5.54
C TYR A 19 5.02 -7.54 6.38
N VAL A 20 5.23 -7.83 7.65
CA VAL A 20 4.17 -8.30 8.56
C VAL A 20 3.08 -7.25 8.75
N SER A 21 3.42 -5.96 8.84
CA SER A 21 2.42 -4.88 8.88
C SER A 21 1.61 -4.81 7.59
N TRP A 22 2.27 -4.87 6.43
CA TRP A 22 1.57 -4.93 5.15
C TRP A 22 0.65 -6.16 5.05
N LEU A 23 1.15 -7.34 5.44
CA LEU A 23 0.39 -8.59 5.42
C LEU A 23 -0.86 -8.50 6.31
N ARG A 24 -0.72 -7.95 7.53
CA ARG A 24 -1.86 -7.69 8.42
C ARG A 24 -2.91 -6.85 7.72
N LYS A 25 -2.51 -5.73 7.10
CA LYS A 25 -3.45 -4.82 6.42
C LYS A 25 -4.15 -5.48 5.24
N LEU A 26 -3.44 -6.30 4.48
CA LEU A 26 -4.02 -7.07 3.39
C LEU A 26 -5.07 -8.05 3.92
N LEU A 27 -4.73 -8.80 4.97
CA LEU A 27 -5.56 -9.86 5.54
C LEU A 27 -6.83 -9.32 6.23
N GLU A 28 -6.78 -8.11 6.80
CA GLU A 28 -7.98 -7.41 7.29
C GLU A 28 -9.04 -7.25 6.17
N GLY A 29 -8.62 -7.06 4.92
CA GLY A 29 -9.52 -6.99 3.77
C GLY A 29 -10.19 -8.31 3.40
N PHE A 30 -9.75 -9.43 4.00
CA PHE A 30 -10.30 -10.77 3.82
C PHE A 30 -10.97 -11.30 5.11
N ASP A 31 -11.34 -10.42 6.04
CA ASP A 31 -11.90 -10.76 7.36
C ASP A 31 -10.97 -11.61 8.25
N ILE A 32 -9.66 -11.61 7.98
CA ILE A 32 -8.65 -12.28 8.81
C ILE A 32 -8.10 -11.27 9.81
N THR A 33 -8.28 -11.55 11.09
CA THR A 33 -7.97 -10.61 12.16
C THR A 33 -6.48 -10.60 12.51
N GLN A 34 -6.07 -9.58 13.28
CA GLN A 34 -4.76 -9.55 13.93
C GLN A 34 -4.52 -10.78 14.83
N GLU A 35 -5.57 -11.26 15.50
CA GLU A 35 -5.50 -12.44 16.36
C GLU A 35 -5.23 -13.70 15.52
N ASP A 36 -5.92 -13.86 14.40
CA ASP A 36 -5.71 -14.98 13.47
C ASP A 36 -4.29 -15.01 12.91
N LEU A 37 -3.75 -13.85 12.52
CA LEU A 37 -2.37 -13.74 12.05
C LEU A 37 -1.35 -14.07 13.16
N THR A 38 -1.64 -13.67 14.40
CA THR A 38 -0.80 -13.99 15.55
C THR A 38 -0.80 -15.49 15.86
N ILE A 39 -1.98 -16.13 15.79
CA ILE A 39 -2.13 -17.59 15.93
C ILE A 39 -1.33 -18.29 14.84
N ASN A 40 -1.41 -17.82 13.59
CA ASN A 40 -0.67 -18.39 12.48
C ASN A 40 0.85 -18.40 12.74
N PHE A 41 1.44 -17.28 13.19
CA PHE A 41 2.86 -17.24 13.50
C PHE A 41 3.25 -18.18 14.64
N ARG A 42 2.42 -18.30 15.69
CA ARG A 42 2.68 -19.25 16.78
C ARG A 42 2.66 -20.70 16.30
N LEU A 43 1.70 -21.08 15.47
CA LEU A 43 1.64 -22.43 14.88
C LEU A 43 2.89 -22.73 14.04
N ILE A 44 3.40 -21.74 13.31
CA ILE A 44 4.65 -21.87 12.55
C ILE A 44 5.83 -22.05 13.52
N GLN A 45 5.91 -21.27 14.60
CA GLN A 45 6.96 -21.41 15.62
C GLN A 45 6.95 -22.81 16.26
N GLU A 46 5.80 -23.29 16.69
CA GLU A 46 5.62 -24.63 17.28
C GLU A 46 6.11 -25.72 16.30
N THR A 47 5.65 -25.65 15.05
CA THR A 47 6.05 -26.62 14.02
C THR A 47 7.56 -26.61 13.78
N LEU A 48 8.18 -25.43 13.71
CA LEU A 48 9.64 -25.29 13.58
C LEU A 48 10.38 -25.82 14.80
N VAL A 49 9.85 -25.59 16.00
CA VAL A 49 10.41 -26.10 17.26
C VAL A 49 10.43 -27.62 17.27
N GLU A 50 9.33 -28.25 16.89
CA GLU A 50 9.15 -29.69 16.95
C GLU A 50 9.89 -30.44 15.83
N HIS A 51 9.82 -29.94 14.60
CA HIS A 51 10.18 -30.74 13.42
C HIS A 51 11.47 -30.28 12.72
N PHE A 52 11.91 -29.03 12.94
CA PHE A 52 13.06 -28.49 12.22
C PHE A 52 14.33 -28.55 13.07
N ARG A 53 15.37 -29.22 12.56
CA ARG A 53 16.70 -29.33 13.19
C ARG A 53 17.76 -28.74 12.27
N HIS A 54 17.84 -27.41 12.24
CA HIS A 54 18.82 -26.67 11.44
C HIS A 54 19.38 -25.49 12.26
N PRO A 55 20.67 -25.10 12.07
CA PRO A 55 21.26 -23.94 12.75
C PRO A 55 20.48 -22.64 12.56
N ASP A 56 19.90 -22.44 11.37
CA ASP A 56 19.17 -21.21 11.02
C ASP A 56 17.82 -21.07 11.72
N LYS A 57 17.34 -22.14 12.39
CA LYS A 57 16.07 -22.15 13.12
C LYS A 57 15.96 -20.99 14.10
N THR A 58 17.04 -20.70 14.83
CA THR A 58 17.05 -19.61 15.81
C THR A 58 16.76 -18.26 15.16
N MET A 59 17.32 -18.02 13.97
CA MET A 59 17.12 -16.77 13.24
C MET A 59 15.68 -16.66 12.73
N VAL A 60 15.10 -17.75 12.21
CA VAL A 60 13.69 -17.76 11.78
C VAL A 60 12.73 -17.51 12.96
N LEU A 61 12.99 -18.14 14.11
CA LEU A 61 12.19 -17.94 15.32
C LEU A 61 12.24 -16.49 15.82
N GLN A 62 13.41 -15.86 15.80
CA GLN A 62 13.58 -14.44 16.15
C GLN A 62 12.76 -13.51 15.24
N HIS A 63 12.72 -13.79 13.94
CA HIS A 63 11.89 -12.99 13.02
C HIS A 63 10.40 -13.19 13.31
N LEU A 64 9.95 -14.43 13.56
CA LEU A 64 8.56 -14.70 13.93
C LEU A 64 8.15 -13.99 15.23
N ASP A 65 9.03 -13.97 16.24
CA ASP A 65 8.80 -13.21 17.48
C ASP A 65 8.64 -11.71 17.22
N LEU A 66 9.50 -11.13 16.38
CA LEU A 66 9.39 -9.74 15.96
C LEU A 66 8.09 -9.46 15.19
N GLY A 67 7.68 -10.38 14.31
CA GLY A 67 6.40 -10.30 13.60
C GLY A 67 5.21 -10.27 14.54
N ILE A 68 5.17 -11.18 15.52
CA ILE A 68 4.12 -11.23 16.55
C ILE A 68 4.08 -9.94 17.38
N GLN A 69 5.24 -9.35 17.71
CA GLN A 69 5.29 -8.07 18.41
C GLN A 69 4.80 -6.91 17.53
N GLU A 70 5.08 -6.96 16.23
CA GLU A 70 4.67 -5.94 15.27
C GLU A 70 3.15 -5.93 15.02
N THR A 71 2.49 -7.09 15.03
CA THR A 71 1.03 -7.16 14.80
C THR A 71 0.23 -6.34 15.80
N GLY A 72 0.75 -6.07 17.00
CA GLY A 72 0.11 -5.25 18.03
C GLY A 72 0.36 -3.74 17.93
N LYS A 73 1.23 -3.29 17.03
CA LYS A 73 1.55 -1.87 16.90
C LYS A 73 0.52 -1.14 16.05
N LYS A 74 0.10 0.03 16.51
CA LYS A 74 -0.64 1.00 15.68
C LYS A 74 0.35 1.54 14.65
N GLU A 75 0.05 1.36 13.37
CA GLU A 75 0.86 1.96 12.30
C GLU A 75 0.56 3.45 12.24
N GLU A 76 1.60 4.26 12.45
CA GLU A 76 1.60 5.69 12.12
C GLU A 76 2.46 5.87 10.87
N TYR A 77 1.86 5.73 9.68
CA TYR A 77 2.48 6.35 8.52
C TYR A 77 2.25 7.85 8.67
N ALA A 78 3.34 8.59 8.81
CA ALA A 78 3.27 10.03 8.69
C ALA A 78 2.72 10.35 7.30
N SER A 79 1.51 10.92 7.28
CA SER A 79 0.97 11.49 6.06
C SER A 79 1.92 12.57 5.57
N PHE A 80 2.26 12.55 4.28
CA PHE A 80 2.96 13.66 3.63
C PHE A 80 2.07 14.92 3.53
N ILE A 81 0.77 14.77 3.80
CA ILE A 81 -0.20 15.85 3.98
C ILE A 81 -0.22 16.23 5.46
N THR A 82 0.20 17.45 5.79
CA THR A 82 0.32 17.98 7.15
C THR A 82 -0.69 19.10 7.40
N ASN A 83 -0.97 19.50 8.65
CA ASN A 83 -1.96 20.56 8.93
C ASN A 83 -1.60 21.93 8.31
N ASP A 84 -0.32 22.18 8.06
CA ASP A 84 0.24 23.34 7.39
C ASP A 84 0.32 23.20 5.86
N ASN A 85 0.16 21.98 5.34
CA ASN A 85 -0.07 21.68 3.93
C ASN A 85 -1.25 20.68 3.78
N PRO A 86 -2.46 21.06 4.23
CA PRO A 86 -3.52 20.09 4.45
C PRO A 86 -4.11 19.58 3.15
N LEU A 87 -3.87 20.26 2.02
CA LEU A 87 -4.19 19.90 0.63
C LEU A 87 -3.85 21.09 -0.31
N ALA A 88 -2.71 21.78 -0.16
CA ALA A 88 -2.28 22.78 -1.14
C ALA A 88 -1.66 22.12 -2.39
N ALA A 89 -2.14 20.92 -2.72
CA ALA A 89 -1.65 20.14 -3.84
C ALA A 89 -2.46 20.51 -5.07
N ASP A 90 -1.81 21.03 -6.10
CA ASP A 90 -2.48 21.32 -7.36
C ASP A 90 -2.82 20.05 -8.15
N VAL A 91 -2.16 18.92 -7.82
CA VAL A 91 -2.39 17.58 -8.38
C VAL A 91 -2.35 16.52 -7.28
N VAL A 92 -3.26 15.54 -7.35
CA VAL A 92 -3.22 14.30 -6.58
C VAL A 92 -3.04 13.13 -7.55
N ALA A 93 -2.05 12.29 -7.30
CA ALA A 93 -1.81 11.06 -8.05
C ALA A 93 -2.33 9.84 -7.27
N ILE A 94 -3.21 9.04 -7.87
CA ILE A 94 -3.80 7.84 -7.26
C ILE A 94 -3.33 6.61 -8.05
N SER A 95 -2.59 5.72 -7.38
CA SER A 95 -2.14 4.46 -7.97
C SER A 95 -3.00 3.29 -7.49
N ALA A 96 -3.42 2.43 -8.42
CA ALA A 96 -4.11 1.18 -8.10
C ALA A 96 -3.41 0.00 -8.77
N THR A 97 -3.07 -1.02 -7.99
CA THR A 97 -2.47 -2.25 -8.52
C THR A 97 -3.51 -3.33 -8.81
N MET A 98 -4.65 -3.31 -8.11
CA MET A 98 -5.66 -4.37 -8.18
C MET A 98 -6.93 -3.87 -8.86
N THR A 99 -7.39 -4.58 -9.90
CA THR A 99 -8.52 -4.17 -10.76
C THR A 99 -9.84 -4.04 -10.01
N TYR A 100 -10.05 -4.84 -8.97
CA TYR A 100 -11.27 -4.73 -8.17
C TYR A 100 -11.28 -3.50 -7.25
N HIS A 101 -10.15 -2.80 -7.00
CA HIS A 101 -10.14 -1.55 -6.23
C HIS A 101 -10.55 -0.31 -7.03
N VAL A 102 -10.80 -0.45 -8.34
CA VAL A 102 -11.17 0.68 -9.21
C VAL A 102 -12.42 1.41 -8.71
N HIS A 103 -13.38 0.71 -8.09
CA HIS A 103 -14.56 1.35 -7.49
C HIS A 103 -14.20 2.27 -6.31
N LEU A 104 -13.25 1.89 -5.46
CA LEU A 104 -12.76 2.74 -4.36
C LEU A 104 -12.04 3.98 -4.89
N VAL A 105 -11.28 3.85 -5.99
CA VAL A 105 -10.66 5.01 -6.65
C VAL A 105 -11.74 5.96 -7.16
N LYS A 106 -12.80 5.44 -7.78
CA LYS A 106 -13.93 6.26 -8.24
C LYS A 106 -14.64 6.98 -7.09
N GLU A 107 -14.85 6.31 -5.96
CA GLU A 107 -15.42 6.92 -4.76
C GLU A 107 -14.52 8.03 -4.19
N LEU A 108 -13.20 7.80 -4.15
CA LEU A 108 -12.23 8.81 -3.72
C LEU A 108 -12.24 10.04 -4.62
N ILE A 109 -12.26 9.84 -5.95
CA ILE A 109 -12.40 10.93 -6.93
C ILE A 109 -13.68 11.73 -6.65
N ALA A 110 -14.80 11.04 -6.46
CA ALA A 110 -16.07 11.69 -6.16
C ALA A 110 -16.01 12.51 -4.86
N PHE A 111 -15.35 12.00 -3.82
CA PHE A 111 -15.17 12.70 -2.55
C PHE A 111 -14.31 13.98 -2.70
N ILE A 112 -13.20 13.89 -3.42
CA ILE A 112 -12.31 15.04 -3.72
C ILE A 112 -13.08 16.13 -4.49
N ARG A 113 -13.92 15.73 -5.45
CA ARG A 113 -14.72 16.65 -6.28
C ARG A 113 -15.85 17.33 -5.51
N GLN A 114 -16.46 16.63 -4.55
CA GLN A 114 -17.58 17.16 -3.76
C GLN A 114 -17.16 18.16 -2.68
N ASN A 115 -15.89 18.15 -2.28
CA ASN A 115 -15.38 19.07 -1.27
C ASN A 115 -14.89 20.37 -1.90
N ALA A 116 -15.48 21.50 -1.50
CA ALA A 116 -15.14 22.83 -2.02
C ALA A 116 -13.67 23.21 -1.82
N ALA A 117 -13.01 22.68 -0.79
CA ALA A 117 -11.60 22.91 -0.54
C ALA A 117 -10.66 22.16 -1.50
N THR A 118 -11.16 21.13 -2.23
CA THR A 118 -10.32 20.25 -3.07
C THR A 118 -10.87 20.03 -4.47
N CYS A 119 -12.04 20.59 -4.80
CA CYS A 119 -12.67 20.39 -6.10
C CYS A 119 -11.81 20.88 -7.28
N HIS A 120 -10.88 21.81 -7.01
CA HIS A 120 -9.95 22.42 -7.97
C HIS A 120 -8.66 21.61 -8.20
N VAL A 121 -8.43 20.55 -7.43
CA VAL A 121 -7.22 19.71 -7.50
C VAL A 121 -7.30 18.82 -8.73
N ARG A 122 -6.24 18.75 -9.54
CA ARG A 122 -6.19 17.83 -10.68
C ARG A 122 -5.96 16.40 -10.19
N ILE A 123 -6.57 15.42 -10.83
CA ILE A 123 -6.48 14.02 -10.45
C ILE A 123 -5.81 13.25 -11.57
N LEU A 124 -4.64 12.70 -11.27
CA LEU A 124 -3.91 11.77 -12.13
C LEU A 124 -4.09 10.35 -11.57
N VAL A 125 -4.36 9.37 -12.43
CA VAL A 125 -4.44 7.96 -12.02
C VAL A 125 -3.38 7.11 -12.72
N GLY A 126 -3.02 5.98 -12.13
CA GLY A 126 -2.06 5.06 -12.72
C GLY A 126 -2.07 3.68 -12.07
N GLY A 127 -1.26 2.77 -12.61
CA GLY A 127 -1.17 1.38 -12.17
C GLY A 127 -1.98 0.41 -13.03
N LEU A 128 -1.88 -0.87 -12.70
CA LEU A 128 -2.26 -1.98 -13.58
C LEU A 128 -3.67 -1.84 -14.22
N PRO A 129 -4.75 -1.48 -13.51
CA PRO A 129 -6.08 -1.39 -14.11
C PRO A 129 -6.16 -0.33 -15.22
N PHE A 130 -5.46 0.79 -15.06
CA PHE A 130 -5.46 1.89 -16.03
C PHE A 130 -4.52 1.64 -17.20
N ASN A 131 -3.48 0.82 -16.99
CA ASN A 131 -2.60 0.34 -18.06
C ASN A 131 -3.32 -0.72 -18.93
N LEU A 132 -4.24 -1.49 -18.34
CA LEU A 132 -5.02 -2.50 -19.04
C LEU A 132 -6.17 -1.90 -19.86
N ASP A 133 -6.84 -0.86 -19.36
CA ASP A 133 -7.89 -0.13 -20.07
C ASP A 133 -7.59 1.37 -20.13
N PRO A 134 -7.05 1.87 -21.27
CA PRO A 134 -6.69 3.28 -21.45
C PRO A 134 -7.86 4.28 -21.37
N ARG A 135 -9.12 3.82 -21.35
CA ARG A 135 -10.30 4.69 -21.20
C ARG A 135 -10.83 4.73 -19.78
N LEU A 136 -10.40 3.80 -18.92
CA LEU A 136 -10.93 3.65 -17.57
C LEU A 136 -10.82 4.93 -16.73
N TRP A 137 -9.72 5.67 -16.88
CA TRP A 137 -9.52 6.92 -16.15
C TRP A 137 -10.59 7.97 -16.46
N GLN A 138 -11.09 8.00 -17.69
CA GLN A 138 -12.16 8.90 -18.13
C GLN A 138 -13.50 8.48 -17.52
N GLU A 139 -13.76 7.17 -17.48
CA GLU A 139 -15.01 6.60 -16.93
C GLU A 139 -15.17 6.83 -15.42
N ILE A 140 -14.05 6.94 -14.70
CA ILE A 140 -14.05 7.23 -13.26
C ILE A 140 -13.87 8.71 -12.92
N GLY A 141 -13.67 9.58 -13.91
CA GLY A 141 -13.62 11.04 -13.74
C GLY A 141 -12.27 11.62 -13.32
N ALA A 142 -11.16 10.95 -13.62
CA ALA A 142 -9.82 11.51 -13.47
C ALA A 142 -9.53 12.55 -14.59
N ASP A 143 -8.53 13.41 -14.37
CA ASP A 143 -8.08 14.40 -15.36
C ASP A 143 -6.99 13.86 -16.29
N GLY A 144 -6.27 12.82 -15.88
CA GLY A 144 -5.24 12.19 -16.69
C GLY A 144 -4.86 10.80 -16.18
N CYS A 145 -4.07 10.09 -16.97
CA CYS A 145 -3.52 8.79 -16.64
C CYS A 145 -2.05 8.70 -17.05
N ALA A 146 -1.23 8.00 -16.27
CA ALA A 146 0.15 7.68 -16.64
C ALA A 146 0.48 6.21 -16.36
N PRO A 147 1.22 5.55 -17.27
CA PRO A 147 1.56 4.14 -17.13
C PRO A 147 2.67 3.87 -16.11
N ASP A 148 3.51 4.87 -15.84
CA ASP A 148 4.64 4.82 -14.92
C ASP A 148 4.92 6.20 -14.28
N ALA A 149 5.98 6.26 -13.47
CA ALA A 149 6.34 7.44 -12.70
C ALA A 149 6.96 8.56 -13.56
N GLU A 150 7.59 8.23 -14.69
CA GLU A 150 8.23 9.22 -15.56
C GLU A 150 7.16 9.99 -16.34
N GLU A 151 6.27 9.26 -17.02
CA GLU A 151 5.14 9.87 -17.73
C GLU A 151 4.16 10.57 -16.76
N ALA A 152 4.07 10.12 -15.50
CA ALA A 152 3.25 10.79 -14.50
C ALA A 152 3.66 12.23 -14.25
N LEU A 153 4.96 12.53 -14.32
CA LEU A 153 5.46 13.89 -14.17
C LEU A 153 5.05 14.76 -15.36
N GLU A 154 5.21 14.25 -16.58
CA GLU A 154 4.83 14.96 -17.81
C GLU A 154 3.33 15.27 -17.84
N VAL A 155 2.49 14.29 -17.50
CA VAL A 155 1.03 14.47 -17.44
C VAL A 155 0.66 15.46 -16.35
N ALA A 156 1.29 15.40 -15.17
CA ALA A 156 1.04 16.36 -14.11
C ALA A 156 1.39 17.80 -14.53
N GLU A 157 2.55 18.01 -15.17
CA GLU A 157 2.94 19.32 -15.70
C GLU A 157 1.94 19.84 -16.74
N HIS A 158 1.46 18.97 -17.63
CA HIS A 158 0.46 19.33 -18.63
C HIS A 158 -0.86 19.76 -17.98
N LEU A 159 -1.33 19.01 -16.98
CA LEU A 159 -2.56 19.32 -16.22
C LEU A 159 -2.46 20.66 -15.48
N LEU A 160 -1.26 21.02 -15.01
CA LEU A 160 -0.99 22.29 -14.35
C LEU A 160 -0.88 23.46 -15.32
N SER A 161 -0.25 23.25 -16.48
CA SER A 161 -0.11 24.29 -17.52
C SER A 161 -1.45 24.71 -18.13
N SER A 162 -2.45 23.83 -18.10
CA SER A 162 -3.80 24.06 -18.64
C SER A 162 -4.71 24.95 -17.76
N ARG A 163 -4.13 25.66 -16.76
CA ARG A 163 -4.81 26.60 -15.85
C ARG A 163 -4.84 28.06 -16.33
N VAL A 164 -4.40 28.35 -17.56
CA VAL A 164 -4.40 29.71 -18.15
C VAL A 164 -5.76 30.08 -18.72
#